data_AF-A0A831V5H2-F1
#
_entry.id   AF-A0A831V5H2-F1
#
_cell.length_a   1.000
_cell.length_b   1.000
_cell.length_c   1.000
_cell.angle_alpha   90.00
_cell.angle_beta   90.00
_cell.angle_gamma   90.00
#
_symmetry.space_group_name_H-M   'P 1'
#
loop_
_entity.id
_entity.type
_entity.pdbx_description
1 polymer ?
#
loop_
_entity_poly.entity_id
_entity_poly.type
_entity_poly.pdbx_seq_one_letter_code
_entity_poly.pdbx_strand_id
1 'polypeptide(L)'
;MNTFYKNLSMWLVIGLTMILLFNVFNKPQGQSSQMTYSEFWSSVETGVINRVTIQGEKILGTGRDGRPFITVAPDDTELIPMLRESGVDISVKEPEKDSLW
;
A
#
# COMPACT_ATOMS: atom_id res chain seq x y z
N MET A 1 -2.86 -51.26 5.52
CA MET A 1 -3.39 -49.91 5.82
C MET A 1 -2.81 -49.50 7.17
N ASN A 2 -2.09 -48.41 7.40
CA ASN A 2 -2.43 -47.06 7.00
C ASN A 2 -1.24 -46.10 7.30
N THR A 3 -0.04 -46.38 6.76
CA THR A 3 1.15 -45.50 6.93
C THR A 3 0.86 -44.08 6.46
N PHE A 4 -0.02 -43.96 5.47
CA PHE A 4 -0.62 -42.69 5.06
C PHE A 4 -1.30 -41.94 6.20
N TYR A 5 -2.14 -42.59 7.02
CA TYR A 5 -2.80 -41.92 8.17
C TYR A 5 -1.85 -41.62 9.33
N LYS A 6 -0.79 -42.41 9.50
CA LYS A 6 0.25 -42.14 10.50
C LYS A 6 1.07 -40.88 10.14
N ASN A 7 1.33 -40.69 8.86
CA ASN A 7 2.04 -39.52 8.36
C ASN A 7 1.08 -38.35 8.03
N LEU A 8 -0.22 -38.63 7.94
CA LEU A 8 -1.26 -37.63 7.65
C LEU A 8 -1.27 -36.53 8.70
N SER A 9 -1.04 -36.85 9.98
CA SER A 9 -0.91 -35.85 11.04
C SER A 9 0.23 -34.86 10.78
N MET A 10 1.38 -35.35 10.30
CA MET A 10 2.54 -34.53 9.94
C MET A 10 2.22 -33.65 8.72
N TRP A 11 1.60 -34.21 7.68
CA TRP A 11 1.16 -33.46 6.50
C TRP A 11 0.09 -32.42 6.82
N LEU A 12 -0.80 -32.70 7.77
CA LEU A 12 -1.84 -31.78 8.21
C LEU A 12 -1.22 -30.57 8.91
N VAL A 13 -0.22 -30.79 9.78
CA VAL A 13 0.54 -29.69 10.41
C VAL A 13 1.23 -28.83 9.35
N ILE A 14 1.93 -29.45 8.40
CA ILE A 14 2.62 -28.73 7.31
C ILE A 14 1.62 -27.89 6.50
N GLY A 15 0.50 -28.48 6.08
CA GLY A 15 -0.55 -27.77 5.35
C GLY A 15 -1.14 -26.61 6.14
N LEU A 16 -1.38 -26.80 7.44
CA LEU A 16 -1.91 -25.76 8.32
C LEU A 16 -0.93 -24.60 8.47
N THR A 17 0.37 -24.88 8.67
CA THR A 17 1.41 -23.84 8.68
C THR A 17 1.50 -23.09 7.36
N MET A 18 1.35 -23.80 6.23
CA MET A 18 1.40 -23.18 4.90
C MET A 18 0.22 -22.22 4.69
N ILE A 19 -0.99 -22.58 5.15
CA ILE A 19 -2.17 -21.70 5.13
C ILE A 19 -1.98 -20.47 6.02
N LEU A 20 -1.43 -20.65 7.24
CA LEU A 20 -1.16 -19.54 8.16
C LEU A 20 -0.14 -18.56 7.57
N LEU A 21 0.94 -19.07 6.98
CA LEU A 21 1.91 -18.23 6.26
C LEU A 21 1.25 -17.52 5.08
N PHE A 22 0.43 -18.23 4.30
CA PHE A 22 -0.30 -17.64 3.19
C PHE A 22 -1.23 -16.50 3.64
N ASN A 23 -1.84 -16.60 4.82
CA ASN A 23 -2.70 -15.57 5.40
C ASN A 23 -1.90 -14.34 5.89
N VAL A 24 -0.71 -14.56 6.46
CA VAL A 24 0.19 -13.47 6.88
C VAL A 24 0.76 -12.72 5.67
N PHE A 25 1.14 -13.44 4.60
CA PHE A 25 1.66 -12.85 3.36
C PHE A 25 0.55 -12.27 2.46
N ASN A 26 -0.66 -12.85 2.45
CA ASN A 26 -1.85 -12.28 1.80
C ASN A 26 -2.70 -11.47 2.76
N LYS A 27 -2.08 -10.70 3.67
CA LYS A 27 -2.83 -9.57 4.21
C LYS A 27 -3.20 -8.71 3.00
N PRO A 28 -4.50 -8.46 2.74
CA PRO A 28 -4.88 -7.53 1.69
C PRO A 28 -4.17 -6.23 2.04
N GLN A 29 -3.20 -5.87 1.20
CA GLN A 29 -2.53 -4.58 1.23
C GLN A 29 -3.66 -3.56 1.37
N GLY A 30 -3.75 -2.96 2.57
CA GLY A 30 -5.00 -2.40 3.09
C GLY A 30 -5.71 -1.63 1.99
N GLN A 31 -6.97 -1.98 1.73
CA GLN A 31 -7.75 -1.50 0.59
C GLN A 31 -7.49 -0.01 0.39
N SER A 32 -6.59 0.30 -0.53
CA SER A 32 -6.11 1.66 -0.72
C SER A 32 -7.29 2.43 -1.28
N SER A 33 -7.79 3.39 -0.52
CA SER A 33 -8.93 4.18 -0.97
C SER A 33 -8.45 5.03 -2.14
N GLN A 34 -9.09 4.86 -3.30
CA GLN A 34 -8.81 5.70 -4.45
C GLN A 34 -9.45 7.07 -4.20
N MET A 35 -8.62 8.11 -4.24
CA MET A 35 -9.00 9.48 -3.95
C MET A 35 -8.71 10.35 -5.17
N THR A 36 -9.59 11.30 -5.45
CA THR A 36 -9.38 12.27 -6.53
C THR A 36 -8.25 13.24 -6.17
N TYR A 37 -7.65 13.87 -7.17
CA TYR A 37 -6.57 14.84 -6.95
C TYR A 37 -7.02 16.01 -6.06
N SER A 38 -8.23 16.53 -6.27
CA SER A 38 -8.79 17.64 -5.48
C SER A 38 -9.08 17.27 -4.03
N GLU A 39 -9.53 16.05 -3.77
CA GLU A 39 -9.72 15.54 -2.40
C GLU A 39 -8.37 15.36 -1.69
N PHE A 40 -7.36 14.87 -2.42
CA PHE A 40 -6.00 14.78 -1.89
C PHE A 40 -5.45 16.16 -1.55
N TRP A 41 -5.62 17.14 -2.43
CA TRP A 41 -5.23 18.53 -2.19
C TRP A 41 -5.86 19.06 -0.89
N SER A 42 -7.19 18.95 -0.78
CA SER A 42 -7.92 19.34 0.44
C SER A 42 -7.42 18.60 1.68
N SER A 43 -7.05 17.32 1.54
CA SER A 43 -6.53 16.49 2.64
C SER A 43 -5.12 16.90 3.09
N VAL A 44 -4.30 17.41 2.17
CA VAL A 44 -2.97 17.95 2.47
C VAL A 44 -3.08 19.31 3.15
N GLU A 45 -3.97 20.19 2.70
CA GLU A 45 -4.22 21.49 3.34
C GLU A 45 -4.78 21.36 4.76
N THR A 46 -5.68 20.40 4.96
CA THR A 46 -6.25 20.09 6.28
C THR A 46 -5.28 19.34 7.20
N GLY A 47 -4.09 18.97 6.71
CA GLY A 47 -3.06 18.27 7.48
C GLY A 47 -3.42 16.83 7.83
N VAL A 48 -4.36 16.20 7.10
CA VAL A 48 -4.77 14.80 7.31
C VAL A 48 -3.72 13.84 6.76
N ILE A 49 -2.90 14.26 5.81
CA ILE A 49 -1.84 13.45 5.21
C ILE A 49 -0.55 13.53 6.03
N ASN A 50 0.10 12.39 6.27
CA ASN A 50 1.38 12.33 6.99
C ASN A 50 2.56 12.01 6.06
N ARG A 51 2.34 11.08 5.12
CA ARG A 51 3.38 10.62 4.19
C ARG A 51 2.82 10.42 2.80
N VAL A 52 3.61 10.77 1.79
CA VAL A 52 3.35 10.48 0.39
C VAL A 52 4.57 9.84 -0.27
N THR A 53 4.31 8.98 -1.24
CA THR A 53 5.29 8.32 -2.11
C THR A 53 4.88 8.58 -3.54
N ILE A 54 5.71 9.30 -4.27
CA ILE A 54 5.49 9.64 -5.67
C ILE A 54 6.16 8.57 -6.54
N GLN A 55 5.39 8.00 -7.46
CA GLN A 55 5.80 6.95 -8.40
C GLN A 55 5.34 7.33 -9.82
N GLY A 56 6.13 8.13 -10.52
CA GLY A 56 5.70 8.75 -11.77
C GLY A 56 4.46 9.64 -11.53
N GLU A 57 3.35 9.34 -12.18
CA GLU A 57 2.07 10.07 -12.03
C GLU A 57 1.22 9.57 -10.84
N LYS A 58 1.55 8.39 -10.29
CA LYS A 58 0.82 7.82 -9.15
C LYS A 58 1.41 8.33 -7.84
N ILE A 59 0.52 8.75 -6.94
CA ILE A 59 0.87 9.12 -5.58
C ILE A 59 0.21 8.12 -4.65
N LEU A 60 1.03 7.43 -3.86
CA LEU A 60 0.57 6.59 -2.77
C LEU A 60 0.81 7.35 -1.47
N GLY A 61 -0.15 7.40 -0.58
CA GLY A 61 0.04 8.07 0.70
C GLY A 61 -0.59 7.35 1.86
N THR A 62 -0.32 7.86 3.05
CA THR A 62 -0.92 7.39 4.28
C THR A 62 -1.39 8.59 5.08
N GLY A 63 -2.67 8.58 5.43
CA GLY A 63 -3.25 9.56 6.33
C GLY A 63 -2.69 9.43 7.74
N ARG A 64 -2.93 10.44 8.59
CA ARG A 64 -2.60 10.41 10.03
C ARG A 64 -3.36 9.34 10.79
N ASP A 65 -4.49 8.90 10.24
CA ASP A 65 -5.30 7.78 10.72
C ASP A 65 -4.73 6.39 10.33
N GLY A 66 -3.63 6.36 9.59
CA GLY A 66 -2.99 5.12 9.12
C GLY A 66 -3.66 4.50 7.90
N ARG A 67 -4.67 5.15 7.29
CA ARG A 67 -5.35 4.63 6.11
C ARG A 67 -4.52 4.90 4.85
N PRO A 68 -4.18 3.88 4.04
CA PRO A 68 -3.51 4.08 2.77
C PRO A 68 -4.50 4.62 1.73
N PHE A 69 -4.02 5.52 0.88
CA PHE A 69 -4.77 6.03 -0.26
C PHE A 69 -3.89 6.06 -1.50
N ILE A 70 -4.55 6.07 -2.66
CA ILE A 70 -3.89 6.24 -3.96
C ILE A 70 -4.60 7.37 -4.69
N THR A 71 -3.81 8.27 -5.27
CA THR A 71 -4.30 9.28 -6.19
C THR A 71 -3.38 9.36 -7.41
N VAL A 72 -3.86 9.98 -8.47
CA VAL A 72 -3.08 10.25 -9.67
C VAL A 72 -2.98 11.75 -9.78
N ALA A 73 -1.76 12.26 -9.80
CA ALA A 73 -1.51 13.68 -9.97
C ALA A 73 -1.10 13.95 -11.42
N PRO A 74 -1.59 15.04 -12.02
CA PRO A 74 -0.99 15.57 -13.23
C PRO A 74 0.43 16.10 -12.94
N ASP A 75 1.15 16.48 -13.98
CA ASP A 75 2.45 17.14 -13.85
C ASP A 75 2.23 18.57 -13.29
N ASP A 76 2.18 18.66 -11.96
CA ASP A 76 1.87 19.88 -11.21
C ASP A 76 3.10 20.36 -10.43
N THR A 77 3.51 21.60 -10.69
CA THR A 77 4.67 22.23 -10.05
C THR A 77 4.35 22.71 -8.63
N GLU A 78 3.09 22.94 -8.29
CA GLU A 78 2.65 23.46 -6.98
C GLU A 78 2.51 22.35 -5.92
N LEU A 79 2.43 21.08 -6.34
CA LEU A 79 2.28 19.93 -5.47
C LEU A 79 3.43 19.78 -4.45
N ILE A 80 4.68 19.86 -4.90
CA ILE A 80 5.86 19.69 -4.03
C ILE A 80 5.99 20.82 -3.00
N PRO A 81 5.85 22.11 -3.37
CA PRO A 81 5.76 23.22 -2.42
C PRO A 81 4.67 22.99 -1.36
N MET A 82 3.46 22.63 -1.78
CA MET A 82 2.31 22.41 -0.91
C MET A 82 2.57 21.31 0.12
N LEU A 83 3.08 20.15 -0.33
CA LEU A 83 3.41 19.03 0.56
C LEU A 83 4.49 19.42 1.58
N ARG A 84 5.47 20.21 1.16
CA ARG A 84 6.53 20.72 2.03
C ARG A 84 5.99 21.70 3.07
N GLU A 85 5.10 22.60 2.66
CA GLU A 85 4.48 23.60 3.56
C GLU A 85 3.60 22.93 4.61
N SER A 86 2.83 21.91 4.23
CA SER A 86 2.04 21.09 5.14
C SER A 86 2.87 20.14 6.02
N GLY A 87 4.20 20.09 5.84
CA GLY A 87 5.10 19.23 6.61
C GLY A 87 4.91 17.74 6.35
N VAL A 88 4.45 17.36 5.15
CA VAL A 88 4.26 15.97 4.75
C VAL A 88 5.62 15.32 4.45
N ASP A 89 5.80 14.07 4.87
CA ASP A 89 6.98 13.27 4.54
C ASP A 89 6.90 12.80 3.08
N ILE A 90 7.81 13.29 2.23
CA ILE A 90 7.80 13.04 0.78
C ILE A 90 8.89 12.01 0.44
N SER A 91 8.47 10.85 -0.07
CA SER A 91 9.34 9.85 -0.67
C SER A 91 9.15 9.84 -2.18
N VAL A 92 10.24 9.69 -2.94
CA VAL A 92 10.17 9.50 -4.39
C VAL A 92 10.72 8.13 -4.73
N LYS A 93 10.00 7.38 -5.56
CA LYS A 93 10.44 6.09 -6.08
C LYS A 93 10.34 6.11 -7.59
N GLU A 94 11.16 5.29 -8.24
CA GLU A 94 10.99 5.02 -9.66
C GLU A 94 9.56 4.51 -9.89
N PRO A 95 8.89 4.92 -10.98
CA PRO A 95 7.59 4.37 -11.32
C PRO A 95 7.72 2.85 -11.40
N GLU A 96 6.76 2.12 -10.83
CA GLU A 96 6.65 0.70 -11.13
C GLU A 96 6.51 0.57 -12.64
N LYS A 97 7.60 0.13 -13.28
CA LYS A 97 7.49 -0.49 -14.59
C LYS A 97 6.64 -1.70 -14.31
N ASP A 98 5.37 -1.68 -14.74
CA ASP A 98 4.60 -2.91 -14.86
C ASP A 98 5.53 -3.90 -15.54
N SER A 99 6.05 -4.85 -14.77
CA SER A 99 6.86 -5.93 -15.28
C SER A 99 5.89 -6.79 -16.07
N LEU A 100 5.58 -6.34 -17.28
CA LEU A 100 4.84 -7.08 -18.28
C LEU A 100 5.79 -8.16 -18.81
N TRP A 101 5.96 -9.20 -18.01
CA TRP A 101 6.45 -10.50 -18.43
C TRP A 101 6.02 -11.58 -17.43
#